data_AF-A0A351L7T6-F1
#
_entry.id   AF-A0A351L7T6-F1
#
_cell.length_a   1.000
_cell.length_b   1.000
_cell.length_c   1.000
_cell.angle_alpha   90.00
_cell.angle_beta   90.00
_cell.angle_gamma   90.00
#
_symmetry.space_group_name_H-M   'P 1'
#
loop_
_entity.id
_entity.type
_entity.pdbx_description
1 polymer ?
#
loop_
_entity_poly.entity_id
_entity_poly.type
_entity_poly.pdbx_seq_one_letter_code
_entity_poly.pdbx_strand_id
1 'polypeptide(L)'
;MIGKLFQNLLKRKVTGGRKRKIRGFTLIELLISILIAGLIVTALLDLVIDLLQTDRREYARTETQREMQLATDFIVNDVREAVYIYSNEELNDDRPNQPGRLRNYLPDFGNGVEPVLAFWKTDPFPYREDQQLPNCGPRPQADPVPADWARCNSLRVRRRTFTLVVYLLAQNTRDDSARGWKGVSRIMRYELRQYNAGTGTTAEINTQNQGYAEPLANNVTFASWPYNSNGQNMQSSRPAYDRNDPNSRPPVLVDFVDFATMSRRTDNHQDGLTPPADPRLQCPTGYSAIPPQGNPSNFDNPSFAACVSSGTTARSSTAAAAAAGSSTNQDAIIFLRGNPTGKAGVKVAPLIAIRTQAVARGVVDKTPTDQ
;
A
#
# COMPACT_ATOMS: atom_id res chain seq x y z
N MET A 1 81.48 -37.28 20.39
CA MET A 1 81.84 -38.03 19.17
C MET A 1 80.80 -37.80 18.05
N ILE A 2 80.53 -36.55 17.65
CA ILE A 2 79.58 -36.19 16.54
C ILE A 2 80.14 -35.06 15.65
N GLY A 3 81.41 -34.65 15.84
CA GLY A 3 82.03 -33.51 15.16
C GLY A 3 82.65 -33.78 13.78
N LYS A 4 82.32 -34.87 13.09
CA LYS A 4 83.01 -35.24 11.82
C LYS A 4 82.11 -35.45 10.60
N LEU A 5 80.79 -35.27 10.71
CA LEU A 5 79.87 -35.48 9.57
C LEU A 5 79.53 -34.20 8.78
N PHE A 6 79.83 -33.02 9.30
CA PHE A 6 79.52 -31.75 8.61
C PHE A 6 80.64 -31.21 7.70
N GLN A 7 81.84 -31.80 7.73
CA GLN A 7 83.01 -31.27 7.00
C GLN A 7 83.17 -31.80 5.56
N ASN A 8 82.40 -32.82 5.14
CA ASN A 8 82.56 -33.42 3.82
C ASN A 8 81.48 -33.07 2.78
N LEU A 9 80.50 -32.22 3.10
CA LEU A 9 79.50 -31.74 2.13
C LEU A 9 79.83 -30.37 1.51
N LEU A 10 80.98 -29.76 1.83
CA LEU A 10 81.36 -28.42 1.35
C LEU A 10 82.48 -28.39 0.31
N LYS A 11 82.91 -29.53 -0.24
CA LYS A 11 83.92 -29.58 -1.31
C LYS A 11 83.41 -30.24 -2.57
N ARG A 12 82.54 -29.53 -3.29
CA ARG A 12 82.47 -29.68 -4.75
C ARG A 12 82.27 -28.33 -5.42
N LYS A 13 83.35 -27.53 -5.42
CA LYS A 13 83.58 -26.52 -6.44
C LYS A 13 83.92 -27.25 -7.74
N VAL A 14 82.96 -27.31 -8.67
CA VAL A 14 83.26 -27.38 -10.10
C VAL A 14 82.73 -26.10 -10.72
N THR A 15 83.68 -25.20 -10.92
CA THR A 15 83.60 -23.95 -11.65
C THR A 15 83.29 -24.21 -13.12
N GLY A 16 82.02 -24.17 -13.47
CA GLY A 16 81.56 -23.93 -14.84
C GLY A 16 81.03 -22.51 -14.91
N GLY A 17 81.88 -21.56 -15.32
CA GLY A 17 81.49 -20.17 -15.58
C GLY A 17 80.55 -20.10 -16.78
N ARG A 18 79.27 -20.46 -16.59
CA ARG A 18 78.21 -20.07 -17.52
C ARG A 18 78.10 -18.56 -17.38
N LYS A 19 78.59 -17.84 -18.40
CA LYS A 19 78.23 -16.43 -18.62
C LYS A 19 76.71 -16.36 -18.52
N ARG A 20 76.18 -15.87 -17.40
CA ARG A 20 74.76 -15.50 -17.29
C ARG A 20 74.58 -14.43 -18.35
N LYS A 21 74.03 -14.81 -19.51
CA LYS A 21 73.54 -13.86 -20.49
C LYS A 21 72.46 -13.07 -19.76
N ILE A 22 72.82 -11.87 -19.29
CA ILE A 22 71.84 -10.88 -18.87
C ILE A 22 71.13 -10.51 -20.18
N ARG A 23 70.06 -11.25 -20.48
CA ARG A 23 69.10 -10.87 -21.51
C ARG A 23 68.32 -9.72 -20.90
N GLY A 24 68.70 -8.49 -21.24
CA GLY A 24 67.84 -7.34 -20.99
C GLY A 24 66.51 -7.55 -21.70
N PHE A 25 65.41 -7.15 -21.06
CA PHE A 25 64.11 -7.12 -21.71
C PHE A 25 64.19 -6.26 -22.96
N THR A 26 63.68 -6.78 -24.07
CA THR A 26 63.56 -5.97 -25.28
C THR A 26 62.42 -4.97 -25.07
N LEU A 27 62.56 -3.75 -25.60
CA LEU A 27 61.54 -2.69 -25.46
C LEU A 27 60.16 -3.16 -25.96
N ILE A 28 60.13 -4.02 -26.98
CA ILE A 28 58.91 -4.62 -27.53
C ILE A 28 58.25 -5.62 -26.58
N GLU A 29 59.02 -6.39 -25.82
CA GLU A 29 58.52 -7.36 -24.84
C GLU A 29 57.87 -6.65 -23.64
N LEU A 30 58.43 -5.51 -23.23
CA LEU A 30 57.83 -4.62 -22.23
C LEU A 30 56.55 -3.96 -22.74
N LEU A 31 56.53 -3.53 -24.01
CA LEU A 31 55.34 -2.95 -24.64
C LEU A 31 54.19 -3.95 -24.75
N ILE A 32 54.47 -5.18 -25.19
CA ILE A 32 53.47 -6.26 -25.25
C ILE A 32 52.96 -6.60 -23.84
N SER A 33 53.85 -6.63 -22.83
CA SER A 33 53.46 -6.92 -21.45
C SER A 33 52.49 -5.87 -20.90
N ILE A 34 52.75 -4.58 -21.15
CA ILE A 34 51.84 -3.49 -20.75
C ILE A 34 50.51 -3.58 -21.50
N LEU A 35 50.54 -3.93 -22.79
CA LEU A 35 49.32 -4.11 -23.58
C LEU A 35 48.45 -5.25 -23.02
N ILE A 36 49.03 -6.41 -22.76
CA ILE A 36 48.31 -7.55 -22.18
C ILE A 36 47.81 -7.22 -20.78
N ALA A 37 48.64 -6.60 -19.94
CA ALA A 37 48.23 -6.17 -18.60
C ALA A 37 47.06 -5.17 -18.66
N GLY A 38 47.10 -4.22 -19.61
CA GLY A 38 46.02 -3.27 -19.85
C GLY A 38 44.72 -3.97 -20.22
N LEU A 39 44.76 -4.92 -21.16
CA LEU A 39 43.59 -5.71 -21.56
C LEU A 39 42.99 -6.53 -20.41
N ILE A 40 43.84 -7.11 -19.55
CA ILE A 40 43.37 -7.86 -18.38
C ILE A 40 42.70 -6.92 -17.38
N VAL A 41 43.32 -5.76 -17.09
CA VAL A 41 42.76 -4.78 -16.14
C VAL A 41 41.41 -4.25 -16.62
N THR A 42 41.26 -3.95 -17.92
CA THR A 42 39.97 -3.52 -18.48
C THR A 42 38.91 -4.61 -18.35
N ALA A 43 39.25 -5.86 -18.67
CA ALA A 43 38.29 -6.98 -18.55
C ALA A 43 37.86 -7.23 -17.09
N LEU A 44 38.79 -7.09 -16.13
CA LEU A 44 38.47 -7.21 -14.71
C LEU A 44 37.60 -6.05 -14.21
N LEU A 45 37.86 -4.83 -14.69
CA LEU A 45 37.08 -3.65 -14.31
C LEU A 45 35.65 -3.73 -14.84
N ASP A 46 35.46 -4.20 -16.07
CA ASP A 46 34.13 -4.44 -16.65
C ASP A 46 33.36 -5.48 -15.83
N LEU A 47 34.00 -6.59 -15.47
CA LEU A 47 33.38 -7.62 -14.62
C LEU A 47 32.96 -7.08 -13.24
N VAL A 48 33.76 -6.21 -12.63
CA VAL A 48 33.39 -5.59 -11.35
C VAL A 48 32.18 -4.66 -11.51
N ILE A 49 32.10 -3.90 -12.61
CA ILE A 49 30.94 -3.05 -12.89
C ILE A 49 29.67 -3.89 -13.02
N ASP A 50 29.73 -5.00 -13.74
CA ASP A 50 28.58 -5.90 -13.93
C ASP A 50 28.11 -6.54 -12.62
N LEU A 51 29.06 -6.94 -11.75
CA LEU A 51 28.74 -7.45 -10.42
C LEU A 51 28.08 -6.37 -9.56
N LEU A 52 28.63 -5.15 -9.52
CA LEU A 52 28.05 -4.05 -8.76
C LEU A 52 26.66 -3.65 -9.27
N GLN A 53 26.41 -3.71 -10.57
CA GLN A 53 25.09 -3.44 -11.14
C GLN A 53 24.08 -4.54 -10.77
N THR A 54 24.51 -5.80 -10.85
CA THR A 54 23.71 -6.95 -10.40
C THR A 54 23.35 -6.84 -8.92
N ASP A 55 24.34 -6.57 -8.06
CA ASP A 55 24.14 -6.44 -6.62
C ASP A 55 23.14 -5.32 -6.28
N ARG A 56 23.25 -4.16 -6.96
CA ARG A 56 22.30 -3.06 -6.79
C ARG A 56 20.89 -3.44 -7.21
N ARG A 57 20.75 -4.19 -8.30
CA ARG A 57 19.45 -4.65 -8.80
C ARG A 57 18.80 -5.65 -7.85
N GLU A 58 19.57 -6.62 -7.36
CA GLU A 58 19.07 -7.62 -6.40
C GLU A 58 18.75 -7.01 -5.03
N TYR A 59 19.56 -6.04 -4.58
CA TYR A 59 19.26 -5.28 -3.38
C TYR A 59 17.94 -4.51 -3.51
N ALA A 60 17.77 -3.74 -4.59
CA ALA A 60 16.55 -2.98 -4.82
C ALA A 60 15.30 -3.88 -4.95
N ARG A 61 15.45 -5.04 -5.59
CA ARG A 61 14.38 -6.05 -5.70
C ARG A 61 14.01 -6.62 -4.34
N THR A 62 14.98 -7.03 -3.55
CA THR A 62 14.77 -7.60 -2.21
C THR A 62 14.08 -6.58 -1.30
N GLU A 63 14.52 -5.31 -1.37
CA GLU A 63 13.92 -4.23 -0.60
C GLU A 63 12.47 -3.95 -1.02
N THR A 64 12.20 -3.84 -2.33
CA THR A 64 10.82 -3.68 -2.80
C THR A 64 9.95 -4.86 -2.41
N GLN A 65 10.44 -6.10 -2.48
CA GLN A 65 9.68 -7.26 -2.03
C GLN A 65 9.31 -7.16 -0.54
N ARG A 66 10.27 -6.78 0.30
CA ARG A 66 10.04 -6.56 1.73
C ARG A 66 9.02 -5.45 1.99
N GLU A 67 9.17 -4.30 1.33
CA GLU A 67 8.22 -3.18 1.42
C GLU A 67 6.81 -3.59 1.00
N MET A 68 6.67 -4.35 -0.10
CA MET A 68 5.38 -4.86 -0.57
C MET A 68 4.75 -5.85 0.42
N GLN A 69 5.54 -6.73 1.02
CA GLN A 69 5.06 -7.66 2.05
C GLN A 69 4.54 -6.91 3.28
N LEU A 70 5.33 -5.95 3.79
CA LEU A 70 4.92 -5.13 4.94
C LEU A 70 3.65 -4.32 4.66
N ALA A 71 3.56 -3.70 3.47
CA ALA A 71 2.36 -2.97 3.05
C ALA A 71 1.14 -3.89 2.95
N THR A 72 1.32 -5.07 2.36
CA THR A 72 0.25 -6.07 2.22
C THR A 72 -0.23 -6.58 3.57
N ASP A 73 0.69 -6.93 4.46
CA ASP A 73 0.38 -7.39 5.82
C ASP A 73 -0.36 -6.31 6.62
N PHE A 74 0.05 -5.05 6.46
CA PHE A 74 -0.63 -3.91 7.06
C PHE A 74 -2.09 -3.80 6.57
N ILE A 75 -2.31 -3.82 5.25
CA ILE A 75 -3.66 -3.79 4.66
C ILE A 75 -4.51 -4.97 5.14
N VAL A 76 -3.94 -6.18 5.17
CA VAL A 76 -4.64 -7.39 5.62
C VAL A 76 -5.07 -7.29 7.08
N ASN A 77 -4.21 -6.77 7.96
CA ASN A 77 -4.56 -6.59 9.37
C ASN A 77 -5.72 -5.60 9.53
N ASP A 78 -5.67 -4.50 8.77
CA ASP A 78 -6.75 -3.51 8.70
C ASP A 78 -8.07 -4.12 8.19
N VAL A 79 -8.01 -4.97 7.16
CA VAL A 79 -9.18 -5.69 6.63
C VAL A 79 -9.74 -6.71 7.61
N ARG A 80 -8.89 -7.37 8.41
CA ARG A 80 -9.36 -8.30 9.46
C ARG A 80 -10.18 -7.58 10.53
N GLU A 81 -9.90 -6.31 10.78
CA GLU A 81 -10.66 -5.46 11.70
C GLU A 81 -11.90 -4.82 11.06
N ALA A 82 -12.10 -5.01 9.75
CA ALA A 82 -13.24 -4.47 9.05
C ALA A 82 -14.57 -5.07 9.55
N VAL A 83 -15.55 -4.21 9.67
CA VAL A 83 -16.97 -4.52 9.93
C VAL A 83 -17.72 -4.69 8.61
N TYR A 84 -17.40 -3.85 7.62
CA TYR A 84 -18.05 -3.87 6.31
C TYR A 84 -17.06 -3.45 5.23
N ILE A 85 -16.92 -4.26 4.18
CA ILE A 85 -16.10 -3.99 3.00
C ILE A 85 -17.02 -3.66 1.83
N TYR A 86 -16.75 -2.55 1.15
CA TYR A 86 -17.49 -2.15 -0.03
C TYR A 86 -17.06 -2.94 -1.27
N SER A 87 -18.05 -3.44 -2.02
CA SER A 87 -17.80 -4.04 -3.33
C SER A 87 -17.58 -2.99 -4.42
N ASN A 88 -17.23 -3.43 -5.64
CA ASN A 88 -17.08 -2.53 -6.78
C ASN A 88 -18.37 -1.76 -7.09
N GLU A 89 -19.51 -2.46 -7.07
CA GLU A 89 -20.82 -1.89 -7.39
C GLU A 89 -21.16 -0.79 -6.37
N GLU A 90 -20.85 -1.02 -5.10
CA GLU A 90 -21.12 -0.05 -4.04
C GLU A 90 -20.16 1.13 -4.03
N LEU A 91 -18.93 0.94 -4.50
CA LEU A 91 -17.90 1.96 -4.57
C LEU A 91 -18.06 2.85 -5.81
N ASN A 92 -18.36 2.24 -6.96
CA ASN A 92 -18.24 2.84 -8.29
C ASN A 92 -19.57 2.99 -9.04
N ASP A 93 -20.60 2.18 -8.76
CA ASP A 93 -21.86 2.25 -9.50
C ASP A 93 -22.94 3.03 -8.74
N ASP A 94 -23.92 3.53 -9.49
CA ASP A 94 -25.10 4.14 -8.90
C ASP A 94 -26.02 3.04 -8.38
N ARG A 95 -26.34 3.11 -7.09
CA ARG A 95 -27.12 2.07 -6.41
C ARG A 95 -28.60 2.17 -6.79
N PRO A 96 -29.30 1.05 -7.01
CA PRO A 96 -30.74 1.08 -7.20
C PRO A 96 -31.41 1.62 -5.93
N ASN A 97 -32.23 2.67 -6.08
CA ASN A 97 -32.97 3.35 -5.01
C ASN A 97 -32.13 4.19 -4.01
N GLN A 98 -30.85 4.44 -4.30
CA GLN A 98 -30.03 5.40 -3.54
C GLN A 98 -29.22 6.26 -4.52
N PRO A 99 -29.34 7.59 -4.48
CA PRO A 99 -28.61 8.43 -5.43
C PRO A 99 -27.12 8.42 -5.09
N GLY A 100 -26.29 7.88 -5.98
CA GLY A 100 -24.83 8.07 -5.98
C GLY A 100 -23.99 6.91 -5.45
N ARG A 101 -22.78 6.82 -6.02
CA ARG A 101 -21.68 5.92 -5.65
C ARG A 101 -20.90 6.43 -4.44
N LEU A 102 -20.31 5.54 -3.62
CA LEU A 102 -19.53 5.92 -2.43
C LEU A 102 -18.43 6.95 -2.75
N ARG A 103 -17.79 6.81 -3.91
CA ARG A 103 -16.75 7.72 -4.39
C ARG A 103 -17.15 9.20 -4.39
N ASN A 104 -18.44 9.53 -4.56
CA ASN A 104 -18.92 10.91 -4.56
C ASN A 104 -18.90 11.57 -3.17
N TYR A 105 -18.82 10.76 -2.10
CA TYR A 105 -18.82 11.21 -0.71
C TYR A 105 -17.44 11.14 -0.06
N LEU A 106 -16.47 10.52 -0.74
CA LEU A 106 -15.05 10.59 -0.41
C LEU A 106 -14.46 11.91 -0.91
N PRO A 107 -13.37 12.45 -0.35
CA PRO A 107 -12.69 13.61 -0.93
C PRO A 107 -12.38 13.44 -2.42
N ASP A 108 -12.32 14.54 -3.16
CA ASP A 108 -11.81 14.49 -4.53
C ASP A 108 -10.27 14.43 -4.48
N PHE A 109 -9.72 13.22 -4.58
CA PHE A 109 -8.27 13.01 -4.53
C PHE A 109 -7.52 13.54 -5.77
N GLY A 110 -8.25 14.05 -6.77
CA GLY A 110 -7.70 14.57 -8.02
C GLY A 110 -7.39 13.49 -9.06
N ASN A 111 -6.95 13.95 -10.23
CA ASN A 111 -6.65 13.08 -11.37
C ASN A 111 -5.45 12.15 -11.07
N GLY A 112 -5.56 10.89 -11.48
CA GLY A 112 -4.50 9.89 -11.30
C GLY A 112 -4.46 9.24 -9.92
N VAL A 113 -5.52 9.40 -9.13
CA VAL A 113 -5.71 8.69 -7.86
C VAL A 113 -7.01 7.90 -7.91
N GLU A 114 -6.94 6.59 -7.65
CA GLU A 114 -8.10 5.68 -7.72
C GLU A 114 -8.30 4.96 -6.38
N PRO A 115 -9.51 4.94 -5.81
CA PRO A 115 -9.83 4.11 -4.66
C PRO A 115 -9.89 2.63 -5.05
N VAL A 116 -9.16 1.79 -4.32
CA VAL A 116 -9.03 0.34 -4.61
C VAL A 116 -9.73 -0.51 -3.56
N LEU A 117 -9.73 -0.08 -2.31
CA LEU A 117 -10.33 -0.83 -1.22
C LEU A 117 -10.89 0.14 -0.18
N ALA A 118 -12.19 0.02 0.12
CA ALA A 118 -12.87 0.84 1.11
C ALA A 118 -13.62 -0.06 2.09
N PHE A 119 -13.48 0.22 3.39
CA PHE A 119 -14.18 -0.52 4.43
C PHE A 119 -14.33 0.29 5.71
N TRP A 120 -15.35 -0.05 6.50
CA TRP A 120 -15.51 0.45 7.85
C TRP A 120 -14.80 -0.47 8.83
N LYS A 121 -14.04 0.11 9.77
CA LYS A 121 -13.49 -0.62 10.92
C LYS A 121 -13.85 0.08 12.23
N THR A 122 -13.75 -0.66 13.34
CA THR A 122 -13.88 -0.08 14.68
C THR A 122 -12.53 0.39 15.18
N ASP A 123 -12.37 1.69 15.40
CA ASP A 123 -11.17 2.25 16.00
C ASP A 123 -11.38 2.57 17.48
N PRO A 124 -10.34 2.40 18.31
CA PRO A 124 -10.38 2.83 19.70
C PRO A 124 -10.52 4.35 19.78
N PHE A 125 -11.28 4.81 20.77
CA PHE A 125 -11.37 6.21 21.13
C PHE A 125 -10.95 6.41 22.60
N PRO A 126 -10.05 7.34 22.91
CA PRO A 126 -9.46 8.32 22.01
C PRO A 126 -8.43 7.71 21.04
N TYR A 127 -8.18 8.38 19.91
CA TYR A 127 -7.36 7.82 18.82
C TYR A 127 -5.86 7.79 19.11
N ARG A 128 -5.42 8.48 20.17
CA ARG A 128 -4.04 8.46 20.63
C ARG A 128 -3.99 8.13 22.12
N GLU A 129 -2.94 7.43 22.53
CA GLU A 129 -2.77 7.01 23.92
C GLU A 129 -2.56 8.18 24.90
N ASP A 130 -2.04 9.31 24.40
CA ASP A 130 -1.83 10.54 25.17
C ASP A 130 -3.10 11.37 25.36
N GLN A 131 -4.20 10.99 24.71
CA GLN A 131 -5.47 11.70 24.80
C GLN A 131 -6.30 11.20 25.97
N GLN A 132 -6.91 12.14 26.68
CA GLN A 132 -7.84 11.82 27.76
C GLN A 132 -9.21 11.46 27.20
N LEU A 133 -9.93 10.59 27.90
CA LEU A 133 -11.34 10.35 27.63
C LEU A 133 -12.13 11.65 27.80
N PRO A 134 -13.20 11.82 27.01
CA PRO A 134 -13.95 13.04 27.01
C PRO A 134 -14.63 13.31 28.36
N ASN A 135 -14.51 14.54 28.84
CA ASN A 135 -15.21 14.97 30.04
C ASN A 135 -16.62 15.47 29.69
N CYS A 136 -17.63 14.61 29.89
CA CYS A 136 -19.02 14.94 29.62
C CYS A 136 -19.65 15.88 30.66
N GLY A 137 -18.95 16.20 31.76
CA GLY A 137 -19.54 16.92 32.89
C GLY A 137 -20.58 16.08 33.66
N PRO A 138 -21.20 16.66 34.71
CA PRO A 138 -22.26 16.01 35.45
C PRO A 138 -23.49 15.79 34.55
N ARG A 139 -24.26 14.73 34.83
CA ARG A 139 -25.51 14.47 34.11
C ARG A 139 -26.47 15.66 34.29
N PRO A 140 -26.98 16.27 33.20
CA PRO A 140 -27.99 17.32 33.28
C PRO A 140 -29.27 16.79 33.92
N GLN A 141 -29.92 17.63 34.74
CA GLN A 141 -31.24 17.32 35.32
C GLN A 141 -32.41 17.59 34.37
N ALA A 142 -32.14 18.03 33.13
CA ALA A 142 -33.16 18.27 32.12
C ALA A 142 -33.66 16.96 31.52
N ASP A 143 -34.98 16.87 31.32
CA ASP A 143 -35.64 15.78 30.61
C ASP A 143 -36.40 16.32 29.38
N PRO A 144 -36.10 15.84 28.15
CA PRO A 144 -35.09 14.83 27.85
C PRO A 144 -33.65 15.35 28.04
N VAL A 145 -32.75 14.43 28.38
CA VAL A 145 -31.31 14.73 28.52
C VAL A 145 -30.78 15.32 27.20
N PRO A 146 -30.00 16.42 27.24
CA PRO A 146 -29.41 17.01 26.04
C PRO A 146 -28.65 15.99 25.20
N ALA A 147 -28.88 16.02 23.88
CA ALA A 147 -28.31 15.07 22.92
C ALA A 147 -26.77 15.04 22.97
N ASP A 148 -26.14 16.19 23.20
CA ASP A 148 -24.69 16.36 23.31
C ASP A 148 -24.11 15.57 24.49
N TRP A 149 -24.76 15.66 25.66
CA TRP A 149 -24.35 14.89 26.83
C TRP A 149 -24.55 13.40 26.60
N ALA A 150 -25.68 13.00 26.00
CA ALA A 150 -25.97 11.61 25.68
C ALA A 150 -24.93 11.02 24.70
N ARG A 151 -24.52 11.78 23.70
CA ARG A 151 -23.47 11.41 22.72
C ARG A 151 -22.09 11.32 23.37
N CYS A 152 -21.71 12.30 24.19
CA CYS A 152 -20.46 12.24 24.94
C CYS A 152 -20.42 11.01 25.87
N ASN A 153 -21.49 10.79 26.62
CA ASN A 153 -21.56 9.68 27.57
C ASN A 153 -21.54 8.32 26.84
N SER A 154 -22.23 8.19 25.70
CA SER A 154 -22.18 6.96 24.90
C SER A 154 -20.78 6.70 24.36
N LEU A 155 -20.07 7.73 23.89
CA LEU A 155 -18.68 7.63 23.44
C LEU A 155 -17.73 7.21 24.58
N ARG A 156 -17.89 7.80 25.77
CA ARG A 156 -17.10 7.47 26.97
C ARG A 156 -17.30 6.02 27.42
N VAL A 157 -18.52 5.48 27.27
CA VAL A 157 -18.84 4.08 27.61
C VAL A 157 -18.37 3.11 26.53
N ARG A 158 -18.63 3.41 25.25
CA ARG A 158 -18.28 2.54 24.12
C ARG A 158 -16.78 2.47 23.84
N ARG A 159 -16.06 3.58 24.06
CA ARG A 159 -14.61 3.74 23.80
C ARG A 159 -14.16 3.31 22.40
N ARG A 160 -15.08 3.32 21.45
CA ARG A 160 -14.88 2.92 20.06
C ARG A 160 -15.74 3.78 19.15
N THR A 161 -15.22 4.07 17.97
CA THR A 161 -15.92 4.77 16.89
C THR A 161 -15.73 4.02 15.60
N PHE A 162 -16.62 4.21 14.63
CA PHE A 162 -16.41 3.68 13.29
C PHE A 162 -15.57 4.64 12.46
N THR A 163 -14.55 4.11 11.80
CA THR A 163 -13.69 4.85 10.86
C THR A 163 -13.81 4.22 9.49
N LEU A 164 -14.05 5.04 8.47
CA LEU A 164 -14.01 4.61 7.07
C LEU A 164 -12.56 4.71 6.58
N VAL A 165 -11.99 3.58 6.21
CA VAL A 165 -10.63 3.48 5.66
C VAL A 165 -10.74 3.26 4.16
N VAL A 166 -9.95 4.02 3.39
CA VAL A 166 -9.86 3.88 1.95
C VAL A 166 -8.39 3.80 1.53
N TYR A 167 -8.02 2.70 0.89
CA TYR A 167 -6.74 2.57 0.21
C TYR A 167 -6.84 3.07 -1.22
N LEU A 168 -5.90 3.94 -1.56
CA LEU A 168 -5.84 4.66 -2.82
C LEU A 168 -4.58 4.27 -3.58
N LEU A 169 -4.69 4.03 -4.88
CA LEU A 169 -3.56 3.94 -5.80
C LEU A 169 -3.36 5.30 -6.47
N ALA A 170 -2.22 5.95 -6.21
CA ALA A 170 -1.87 7.22 -6.82
C ALA A 170 -0.70 7.04 -7.78
N GLN A 171 -0.85 7.50 -9.02
CA GLN A 171 0.27 7.58 -9.95
C GLN A 171 1.14 8.80 -9.62
N ASN A 172 2.45 8.59 -9.46
CA ASN A 172 3.35 9.68 -9.17
C ASN A 172 3.54 10.56 -10.41
N THR A 173 3.47 11.88 -10.24
CA THR A 173 3.81 12.85 -11.28
C THR A 173 5.23 13.39 -11.08
N ARG A 174 5.72 14.19 -12.03
CA ARG A 174 7.01 14.88 -11.92
C ARG A 174 7.12 15.72 -10.63
N ASP A 175 6.01 16.32 -10.19
CA ASP A 175 5.96 17.12 -8.96
C ASP A 175 6.11 16.24 -7.71
N ASP A 176 5.62 15.00 -7.74
CA ASP A 176 5.81 14.04 -6.65
C ASP A 176 7.28 13.64 -6.54
N SER A 177 8.00 13.52 -7.66
CA SER A 177 9.45 13.28 -7.65
C SER A 177 10.26 14.42 -7.03
N ALA A 178 9.81 15.66 -7.15
CA ALA A 178 10.40 16.81 -6.46
C ALA A 178 10.13 16.76 -4.94
N ARG A 179 9.02 16.13 -4.52
CA ARG A 179 8.63 15.92 -3.12
C ARG A 179 9.25 14.67 -2.48
N GLY A 180 10.11 13.96 -3.20
CA GLY A 180 10.86 12.80 -2.70
C GLY A 180 10.32 11.43 -3.14
N TRP A 181 9.18 11.38 -3.84
CA TRP A 181 8.55 10.13 -4.28
C TRP A 181 9.14 9.67 -5.62
N LYS A 182 9.91 8.59 -5.59
CA LYS A 182 10.74 8.15 -6.74
C LYS A 182 10.14 6.98 -7.50
N GLY A 183 9.20 6.26 -6.91
CA GLY A 183 8.53 5.17 -7.63
C GLY A 183 7.53 5.66 -8.66
N VAL A 184 6.99 4.73 -9.42
CA VAL A 184 6.03 4.99 -10.51
C VAL A 184 4.64 5.33 -9.96
N SER A 185 4.18 4.57 -8.97
CA SER A 185 2.91 4.77 -8.28
C SER A 185 3.10 4.47 -6.80
N ARG A 186 2.20 5.00 -5.96
CA ARG A 186 2.21 4.80 -4.52
C ARG A 186 0.84 4.40 -4.00
N ILE A 187 0.82 3.69 -2.87
CA ILE A 187 -0.42 3.41 -2.12
C ILE A 187 -0.51 4.40 -0.98
N MET A 188 -1.67 5.05 -0.89
CA MET A 188 -2.00 5.98 0.19
C MET A 188 -3.18 5.44 0.98
N ARG A 189 -3.26 5.79 2.24
CA ARG A 189 -4.31 5.34 3.14
C ARG A 189 -5.07 6.53 3.71
N TYR A 190 -6.31 6.70 3.29
CA TYR A 190 -7.21 7.73 3.79
C TYR A 190 -8.07 7.17 4.93
N GLU A 191 -8.27 7.97 5.97
CA GLU A 191 -9.17 7.66 7.07
C GLU A 191 -10.15 8.79 7.28
N LEU A 192 -11.43 8.48 7.25
CA LEU A 192 -12.49 9.36 7.69
C LEU A 192 -12.94 8.92 9.08
N ARG A 193 -12.28 9.50 10.09
CA ARG A 193 -12.61 9.32 11.51
C ARG A 193 -13.83 10.15 11.89
N GLN A 194 -14.51 9.76 12.96
CA GLN A 194 -15.67 10.49 13.47
C GLN A 194 -15.30 11.84 14.08
N TYR A 195 -14.19 11.87 14.83
CA TYR A 195 -13.70 13.03 15.54
C TYR A 195 -12.26 13.34 15.16
N ASN A 196 -11.80 14.55 15.45
CA ASN A 196 -10.42 14.93 15.24
C ASN A 196 -9.52 14.32 16.32
N ALA A 197 -8.25 14.11 16.00
CA ALA A 197 -7.27 13.80 17.02
C ALA A 197 -7.10 15.03 17.93
N GLY A 198 -7.61 14.94 19.16
CA GLY A 198 -7.48 15.99 20.17
C GLY A 198 -8.81 16.35 20.84
N THR A 199 -9.92 15.84 20.32
CA THR A 199 -11.25 15.98 20.90
C THR A 199 -11.30 15.40 22.32
N GLY A 200 -11.40 16.27 23.32
CA GLY A 200 -11.43 15.90 24.76
C GLY A 200 -12.56 16.56 25.55
N THR A 201 -13.27 17.53 24.96
CA THR A 201 -14.38 18.25 25.61
C THR A 201 -15.73 17.92 24.97
N THR A 202 -16.82 18.10 25.71
CA THR A 202 -18.19 17.90 25.18
C THR A 202 -18.45 18.75 23.94
N ALA A 203 -17.92 19.99 23.88
CA ALA A 203 -18.09 20.89 22.75
C ALA A 203 -17.42 20.35 21.47
N GLU A 204 -16.23 19.74 21.59
CA GLU A 204 -15.50 19.18 20.45
C GLU A 204 -16.10 17.85 19.96
N ILE A 205 -16.78 17.09 20.84
CA ILE A 205 -17.51 15.87 20.46
C ILE A 205 -18.80 16.20 19.69
N ASN A 206 -19.31 17.42 19.87
CA ASN A 206 -20.46 17.86 19.09
C ASN A 206 -20.07 18.20 17.64
N THR A 207 -18.80 18.53 17.40
CA THR A 207 -18.25 18.77 16.06
C THR A 207 -17.62 17.50 15.50
N GLN A 208 -18.43 16.71 14.78
CA GLN A 208 -17.91 15.59 13.98
C GLN A 208 -17.03 16.13 12.84
N ASN A 209 -16.11 15.29 12.36
CA ASN A 209 -15.28 15.63 11.22
C ASN A 209 -16.14 15.94 10.00
N GLN A 210 -15.65 16.87 9.18
CA GLN A 210 -16.33 17.28 7.96
C GLN A 210 -16.58 16.07 7.06
N GLY A 211 -17.83 15.88 6.69
CA GLY A 211 -18.24 14.77 5.84
C GLY A 211 -18.29 13.41 6.51
N TYR A 212 -18.16 13.34 7.83
CA TYR A 212 -18.55 12.17 8.58
C TYR A 212 -20.08 12.11 8.73
N ALA A 213 -20.64 10.92 8.50
CA ALA A 213 -22.00 10.57 8.91
C ALA A 213 -21.91 9.25 9.68
N GLU A 214 -22.54 9.17 10.85
CA GLU A 214 -22.40 7.96 11.67
C GLU A 214 -23.18 6.78 11.06
N PRO A 215 -22.51 5.66 10.73
CA PRO A 215 -23.22 4.45 10.36
C PRO A 215 -24.02 3.94 11.57
N LEU A 216 -25.19 3.33 11.33
CA LEU A 216 -26.13 2.81 12.34
C LEU A 216 -26.90 3.88 13.12
N ALA A 217 -26.65 5.18 12.89
CA ALA A 217 -27.48 6.26 13.41
C ALA A 217 -28.53 6.66 12.37
N ASN A 218 -29.70 7.16 12.82
CA ASN A 218 -30.73 7.73 11.94
C ASN A 218 -31.16 6.81 10.77
N ASN A 219 -31.22 5.50 11.00
CA ASN A 219 -31.52 4.48 9.98
C ASN A 219 -30.53 4.43 8.80
N VAL A 220 -29.28 4.85 9.02
CA VAL A 220 -28.17 4.64 8.08
C VAL A 220 -27.56 3.27 8.33
N THR A 221 -27.28 2.51 7.28
CA THR A 221 -26.52 1.24 7.36
C THR A 221 -25.13 1.43 6.75
N PHE A 222 -24.19 0.51 7.02
CA PHE A 222 -22.88 0.55 6.35
C PHE A 222 -23.03 0.47 4.83
N ALA A 223 -23.89 -0.41 4.34
CA ALA A 223 -24.18 -0.57 2.92
C ALA A 223 -24.79 0.70 2.30
N SER A 224 -25.75 1.34 2.99
CA SER A 224 -26.46 2.53 2.47
C SER A 224 -25.75 3.85 2.72
N TRP A 225 -24.62 3.86 3.43
CA TRP A 225 -23.93 5.08 3.80
C TRP A 225 -23.60 5.95 2.56
N PRO A 226 -23.80 7.29 2.62
CA PRO A 226 -24.24 8.10 3.78
C PRO A 226 -25.76 8.32 3.87
N TYR A 227 -26.58 7.52 3.18
CA TYR A 227 -28.02 7.71 3.09
C TYR A 227 -28.80 7.01 4.21
N ASN A 228 -29.82 7.70 4.73
CA ASN A 228 -30.82 7.09 5.60
C ASN A 228 -31.87 6.31 4.79
N SER A 229 -32.78 5.62 5.50
CA SER A 229 -33.88 4.86 4.91
C SER A 229 -34.82 5.67 4.00
N ASN A 230 -34.81 7.00 4.13
CA ASN A 230 -35.64 7.91 3.34
C ASN A 230 -34.89 8.47 2.12
N GLY A 231 -33.67 8.01 1.85
CA GLY A 231 -32.85 8.50 0.74
C GLY A 231 -32.26 9.89 0.96
N GLN A 232 -32.25 10.39 2.20
CA GLN A 232 -31.61 11.66 2.53
C GLN A 232 -30.13 11.44 2.83
N ASN A 233 -29.27 12.27 2.23
CA ASN A 233 -27.85 12.27 2.52
C ASN A 233 -27.62 12.84 3.93
N MET A 234 -27.03 12.04 4.82
CA MET A 234 -26.73 12.45 6.20
C MET A 234 -25.38 13.15 6.33
N GLN A 235 -24.61 13.23 5.25
CA GLN A 235 -23.35 13.96 5.22
C GLN A 235 -23.61 15.47 5.12
N SER A 236 -23.04 16.25 6.05
CA SER A 236 -23.18 17.71 6.05
C SER A 236 -22.51 18.38 4.86
N SER A 237 -21.37 17.83 4.41
CA SER A 237 -20.63 18.26 3.22
C SER A 237 -19.59 17.21 2.86
N ARG A 238 -19.13 17.16 1.60
CA ARG A 238 -18.01 16.28 1.21
C ARG A 238 -16.73 16.66 1.99
N PRO A 239 -15.90 15.69 2.45
CA PRO A 239 -14.67 16.01 3.17
C PRO A 239 -13.70 16.71 2.20
N ALA A 240 -13.00 17.73 2.70
CA ALA A 240 -12.04 18.46 1.91
C ALA A 240 -10.74 17.65 1.73
N TYR A 241 -10.18 17.70 0.52
CA TYR A 241 -8.82 17.25 0.24
C TYR A 241 -8.09 18.35 -0.52
N ASP A 242 -6.93 18.76 0.00
CA ASP A 242 -6.01 19.63 -0.70
C ASP A 242 -4.69 18.91 -0.94
N ARG A 243 -4.39 18.63 -2.21
CA ARG A 243 -3.13 18.02 -2.63
C ARG A 243 -1.93 18.90 -2.27
N ASN A 244 -2.08 20.17 -1.95
CA ASN A 244 -0.98 21.06 -1.58
C ASN A 244 -0.77 21.19 -0.07
N ASP A 245 -1.80 20.97 0.75
CA ASP A 245 -1.70 20.98 2.21
C ASP A 245 -1.12 19.65 2.74
N PRO A 246 0.09 19.65 3.36
CA PRO A 246 0.66 18.45 3.96
C PRO A 246 -0.23 17.81 5.03
N ASN A 247 -1.09 18.59 5.70
CA ASN A 247 -1.97 18.10 6.76
C ASN A 247 -3.25 17.45 6.23
N SER A 248 -3.62 17.72 4.98
CA SER A 248 -4.81 17.16 4.32
C SER A 248 -4.49 15.88 3.52
N ARG A 249 -3.20 15.61 3.27
CA ARG A 249 -2.78 14.45 2.47
C ARG A 249 -2.91 13.13 3.25
N PRO A 250 -3.52 12.10 2.66
CA PRO A 250 -3.46 10.75 3.19
C PRO A 250 -2.00 10.29 3.31
N PRO A 251 -1.61 9.66 4.44
CA PRO A 251 -0.27 9.08 4.58
C PRO A 251 0.01 8.05 3.48
N VAL A 252 1.25 8.05 3.00
CA VAL A 252 1.74 7.09 2.01
C VAL A 252 2.19 5.83 2.75
N LEU A 253 1.64 4.68 2.35
CA LEU A 253 2.03 3.38 2.88
C LEU A 253 3.28 2.86 2.16
N VAL A 254 3.32 2.99 0.83
CA VAL A 254 4.45 2.54 0.02
C VAL A 254 4.54 3.26 -1.33
N ASP A 255 5.77 3.51 -1.81
CA ASP A 255 6.06 4.35 -3.00
C ASP A 255 6.51 3.58 -4.25
N PHE A 256 7.00 2.35 -4.13
CA PHE A 256 7.55 1.57 -5.27
C PHE A 256 6.52 0.59 -5.83
N VAL A 257 5.32 1.09 -6.16
CA VAL A 257 4.23 0.32 -6.77
C VAL A 257 4.26 0.50 -8.28
N ASP A 258 3.91 -0.55 -9.01
CA ASP A 258 3.93 -0.53 -10.47
C ASP A 258 2.86 0.39 -11.10
N PHE A 259 2.88 0.55 -12.41
CA PHE A 259 1.92 1.38 -13.14
C PHE A 259 0.48 1.01 -12.83
N ALA A 260 -0.34 2.04 -12.63
CA ALA A 260 -1.77 1.91 -12.43
C ALA A 260 -2.56 1.69 -13.74
N THR A 261 -1.93 2.02 -14.88
CA THR A 261 -2.54 2.04 -16.20
C THR A 261 -1.64 1.31 -17.20
N MET A 262 -2.21 0.62 -18.19
CA MET A 262 -1.42 0.10 -19.33
C MET A 262 -1.10 1.19 -20.36
N SER A 263 -1.89 2.28 -20.39
CA SER A 263 -1.91 3.24 -21.51
C SER A 263 -0.91 4.39 -21.39
N ARG A 264 -0.36 4.69 -20.21
CA ARG A 264 0.61 5.80 -20.02
C ARG A 264 2.04 5.39 -20.41
N ARG A 265 2.15 4.92 -21.65
CA ARG A 265 3.37 4.50 -22.36
C ARG A 265 3.98 5.62 -23.22
N THR A 266 3.41 6.83 -23.19
CA THR A 266 3.80 7.95 -24.06
C THR A 266 4.92 8.82 -23.51
N ASP A 267 5.22 8.66 -22.23
CA ASP A 267 6.33 9.30 -21.55
C ASP A 267 7.57 8.44 -21.91
N ASN A 268 8.65 9.06 -22.39
CA ASN A 268 9.88 8.42 -22.93
C ASN A 268 10.63 7.43 -21.99
N HIS A 269 10.00 6.85 -20.97
CA HIS A 269 10.49 5.70 -20.23
C HIS A 269 10.34 4.43 -21.10
N GLN A 270 11.25 4.28 -22.06
CA GLN A 270 11.41 3.11 -22.92
C GLN A 270 11.92 1.88 -22.15
N ASP A 271 11.24 1.49 -21.09
CA ASP A 271 11.67 0.30 -20.35
C ASP A 271 11.21 -0.98 -21.06
N GLY A 272 10.34 -0.89 -22.08
CA GLY A 272 9.90 -2.03 -22.91
C GLY A 272 9.15 -3.12 -22.13
N LEU A 273 9.05 -3.00 -20.81
CA LEU A 273 8.31 -3.86 -19.92
C LEU A 273 6.82 -3.57 -20.12
N THR A 274 6.23 -4.25 -21.10
CA THR A 274 4.80 -4.55 -21.02
C THR A 274 4.64 -5.33 -19.72
N PRO A 275 3.88 -4.85 -18.72
CA PRO A 275 3.50 -5.74 -17.64
C PRO A 275 2.88 -6.96 -18.33
N PRO A 276 3.33 -8.19 -18.02
CA PRO A 276 2.63 -9.36 -18.52
C PRO A 276 1.16 -9.14 -18.19
N ALA A 277 0.26 -9.36 -19.15
CA ALA A 277 -1.16 -9.45 -18.82
C ALA A 277 -1.24 -10.58 -17.80
N ASP A 278 -1.27 -10.24 -16.51
CA ASP A 278 -1.16 -11.25 -15.46
C ASP A 278 -2.54 -11.86 -15.31
N PRO A 279 -2.78 -13.10 -15.78
CA PRO A 279 -4.06 -13.76 -15.62
C PRO A 279 -4.41 -13.95 -14.14
N ARG A 280 -3.45 -13.77 -13.22
CA ARG A 280 -3.68 -13.80 -11.76
C ARG A 280 -4.43 -12.58 -11.25
N LEU A 281 -4.54 -11.49 -12.02
CA LEU A 281 -5.34 -10.31 -11.65
C LEU A 281 -6.86 -10.52 -11.86
N GLN A 282 -7.28 -11.75 -12.21
CA GLN A 282 -8.68 -12.11 -12.34
C GLN A 282 -9.23 -12.55 -10.98
N CYS A 283 -10.28 -11.85 -10.53
CA CYS A 283 -11.02 -12.25 -9.36
C CYS A 283 -11.69 -13.61 -9.57
N PRO A 284 -11.71 -14.50 -8.55
CA PRO A 284 -12.49 -15.73 -8.63
C PRO A 284 -13.98 -15.42 -8.86
N THR A 285 -14.71 -16.39 -9.43
CA THR A 285 -16.16 -16.28 -9.56
C THR A 285 -16.82 -16.00 -8.21
N GLY A 286 -17.72 -15.01 -8.16
CA GLY A 286 -18.37 -14.55 -6.92
C GLY A 286 -17.63 -13.42 -6.20
N TYR A 287 -16.56 -12.91 -6.77
CA TYR A 287 -15.86 -11.71 -6.31
C TYR A 287 -15.96 -10.59 -7.33
N SER A 288 -16.08 -9.35 -6.86
CA SER A 288 -16.05 -8.16 -7.69
C SER A 288 -14.69 -7.47 -7.59
N ALA A 289 -14.13 -7.11 -8.76
CA ALA A 289 -12.81 -6.51 -8.88
C ALA A 289 -12.87 -4.98 -8.69
N ILE A 290 -11.93 -4.45 -7.91
CA ILE A 290 -11.78 -3.02 -7.65
C ILE A 290 -10.32 -2.61 -7.88
N PRO A 291 -10.05 -1.64 -8.76
CA PRO A 291 -10.98 -1.06 -9.74
C PRO A 291 -11.43 -2.12 -10.78
N PRO A 292 -12.57 -1.90 -11.46
CA PRO A 292 -13.08 -2.85 -12.43
C PRO A 292 -12.19 -2.92 -13.67
N GLN A 293 -12.11 -4.08 -14.31
CA GLN A 293 -11.38 -4.24 -15.58
C GLN A 293 -12.09 -3.46 -16.69
N GLY A 294 -11.34 -2.68 -17.48
CA GLY A 294 -11.89 -1.83 -18.55
C GLY A 294 -12.50 -0.51 -18.06
N ASN A 295 -12.06 -0.01 -16.90
CA ASN A 295 -12.49 1.26 -16.34
C ASN A 295 -11.99 2.46 -17.19
N PRO A 296 -12.88 3.34 -17.68
CA PRO A 296 -12.50 4.52 -18.48
C PRO A 296 -11.57 5.51 -17.75
N SER A 297 -11.32 5.33 -16.45
CA SER A 297 -10.42 6.16 -15.62
C SER A 297 -8.92 5.97 -15.94
N ASN A 298 -8.57 5.21 -16.99
CA ASN A 298 -7.23 4.72 -17.34
C ASN A 298 -6.67 3.62 -16.41
N PHE A 299 -7.36 3.21 -15.35
CA PHE A 299 -6.86 2.20 -14.39
C PHE A 299 -7.12 0.74 -14.84
N ASP A 300 -6.93 0.44 -16.13
CA ASP A 300 -7.37 -0.81 -16.76
C ASP A 300 -6.57 -2.07 -16.37
N ASN A 301 -5.39 -1.91 -15.79
CA ASN A 301 -4.60 -3.00 -15.21
C ASN A 301 -3.86 -2.49 -13.98
N PRO A 302 -4.56 -2.37 -12.85
CA PRO A 302 -3.99 -1.75 -11.68
C PRO A 302 -2.94 -2.68 -11.07
N SER A 303 -1.77 -2.12 -10.78
CA SER A 303 -0.74 -2.77 -9.97
C SER A 303 -1.19 -3.07 -8.54
N PHE A 304 -2.29 -2.45 -8.09
CA PHE A 304 -2.92 -2.70 -6.80
C PHE A 304 -4.43 -2.90 -7.02
N ALA A 305 -4.94 -4.09 -6.71
CA ALA A 305 -6.34 -4.45 -6.90
C ALA A 305 -6.88 -5.20 -5.68
N ALA A 306 -8.18 -5.08 -5.44
CA ALA A 306 -8.89 -5.91 -4.47
C ALA A 306 -10.05 -6.64 -5.16
N CYS A 307 -10.26 -7.89 -4.77
CA CYS A 307 -11.44 -8.66 -5.13
C CYS A 307 -12.25 -8.85 -3.85
N VAL A 308 -13.44 -8.28 -3.79
CA VAL A 308 -14.30 -8.40 -2.61
C VAL A 308 -15.40 -9.41 -2.92
N SER A 309 -15.64 -10.33 -1.99
CA SER A 309 -16.72 -11.30 -2.13
C SER A 309 -18.04 -10.55 -2.20
N SER A 310 -18.74 -10.70 -3.33
CA SER A 310 -20.11 -10.27 -3.49
C SER A 310 -20.96 -11.29 -2.73
N GLY A 311 -21.08 -11.13 -1.41
CA GLY A 311 -21.91 -11.98 -0.57
C GLY A 311 -23.38 -11.78 -0.91
N THR A 312 -23.83 -12.40 -2.01
CA THR A 312 -25.14 -12.44 -2.70
C THR A 312 -24.88 -12.17 -4.20
N THR A 313 -25.30 -12.98 -5.17
CA THR A 313 -26.70 -13.20 -5.55
C THR A 313 -27.62 -12.00 -5.27
N ALA A 314 -27.10 -10.76 -5.38
CA ALA A 314 -27.82 -9.52 -5.16
C ALA A 314 -28.74 -9.21 -6.36
N ARG A 315 -29.75 -10.07 -6.57
CA ARG A 315 -30.97 -9.77 -7.33
C ARG A 315 -32.16 -9.46 -6.41
N SER A 316 -31.96 -9.34 -5.09
CA SER A 316 -33.01 -8.88 -4.17
C SER A 316 -32.77 -7.42 -3.81
N SER A 317 -33.37 -6.54 -4.60
CA SER A 317 -33.43 -5.09 -4.46
C SER A 317 -34.27 -4.61 -3.26
N THR A 318 -34.38 -5.41 -2.19
CA THR A 318 -35.13 -5.01 -1.00
C THR A 318 -34.19 -4.49 0.07
N ALA A 319 -34.46 -3.27 0.54
CA ALA A 319 -33.75 -2.63 1.64
C ALA A 319 -33.64 -3.50 2.91
N ALA A 320 -34.50 -4.52 3.05
CA ALA A 320 -34.45 -5.50 4.13
C ALA A 320 -33.24 -6.47 4.05
N ALA A 321 -32.77 -6.82 2.84
CA ALA A 321 -31.57 -7.66 2.67
C ALA A 321 -30.26 -6.87 2.82
N ALA A 322 -30.30 -5.56 2.60
CA ALA A 322 -29.20 -4.65 2.93
C ALA A 322 -29.21 -4.22 4.42
N ALA A 323 -30.38 -4.18 5.05
CA ALA A 323 -30.55 -3.93 6.48
C ALA A 323 -30.20 -5.15 7.35
N ALA A 324 -30.45 -6.35 6.85
CA ALA A 324 -29.88 -7.58 7.38
C ALA A 324 -28.54 -7.83 6.71
N GLY A 325 -27.52 -7.03 7.05
CA GLY A 325 -26.14 -7.28 6.63
C GLY A 325 -25.87 -8.77 6.81
N SER A 326 -25.64 -9.48 5.70
CA SER A 326 -25.49 -10.94 5.76
C SER A 326 -24.46 -11.22 6.83
N SER A 327 -24.85 -11.99 7.85
CA SER A 327 -24.09 -12.30 9.06
C SER A 327 -22.81 -13.11 8.80
N THR A 328 -22.35 -13.12 7.54
CA THR A 328 -21.16 -13.82 7.08
C THR A 328 -19.98 -12.86 7.02
N ASN A 329 -18.82 -13.37 7.41
CA ASN A 329 -17.58 -12.64 7.31
C ASN A 329 -17.27 -12.38 5.83
N GLN A 330 -17.24 -11.11 5.41
CA GLN A 330 -16.85 -10.75 4.04
C GLN A 330 -15.37 -11.11 3.80
N ASP A 331 -15.07 -11.57 2.59
CA ASP A 331 -13.73 -11.98 2.18
C ASP A 331 -13.19 -11.02 1.12
N ALA A 332 -11.92 -10.66 1.23
CA ALA A 332 -11.23 -9.81 0.28
C ALA A 332 -9.88 -10.42 -0.11
N ILE A 333 -9.64 -10.51 -1.41
CA ILE A 333 -8.36 -10.94 -1.98
C ILE A 333 -7.64 -9.69 -2.49
N ILE A 334 -6.44 -9.44 -1.99
CA ILE A 334 -5.65 -8.26 -2.31
C ILE A 334 -4.50 -8.68 -3.21
N PHE A 335 -4.29 -7.90 -4.27
CA PHE A 335 -3.22 -8.07 -5.24
C PHE A 335 -2.36 -6.82 -5.24
N LEU A 336 -1.04 -6.99 -5.13
CA LEU A 336 -0.09 -5.90 -5.13
C LEU A 336 1.13 -6.24 -5.99
N ARG A 337 1.48 -5.36 -6.92
CA ARG A 337 2.64 -5.46 -7.79
C ARG A 337 3.61 -4.30 -7.53
N GLY A 338 4.79 -4.63 -7.04
CA GLY A 338 5.88 -3.71 -6.82
C GLY A 338 6.73 -3.49 -8.08
N ASN A 339 7.26 -2.29 -8.21
CA ASN A 339 8.19 -1.90 -9.25
C ASN A 339 9.37 -1.11 -8.62
N PRO A 340 10.59 -1.67 -8.61
CA PRO A 340 11.74 -1.01 -8.00
C PRO A 340 12.37 0.07 -8.89
N THR A 341 11.82 0.36 -10.07
CA THR A 341 12.24 1.49 -10.91
C THR A 341 12.20 2.79 -10.10
N GLY A 342 13.28 3.57 -10.17
CA GLY A 342 13.46 4.78 -9.37
C GLY A 342 14.32 4.59 -8.11
N LYS A 343 14.59 3.34 -7.68
CA LYS A 343 15.62 3.06 -6.66
C LYS A 343 17.02 3.28 -7.24
N ALA A 344 17.96 3.69 -6.40
CA ALA A 344 19.32 4.04 -6.82
C ALA A 344 20.01 2.87 -7.54
N GLY A 345 20.46 3.11 -8.78
CA GLY A 345 21.17 2.11 -9.58
C GLY A 345 20.28 1.13 -10.35
N VAL A 346 18.95 1.27 -10.30
CA VAL A 346 18.02 0.45 -11.07
C VAL A 346 17.38 1.29 -12.17
N LYS A 347 17.67 0.93 -13.43
CA LYS A 347 16.97 1.49 -14.60
C LYS A 347 15.72 0.69 -14.93
N VAL A 348 15.87 -0.64 -14.99
CA VAL A 348 14.80 -1.58 -15.34
C VAL A 348 14.97 -2.85 -14.50
N ALA A 349 13.91 -3.31 -13.87
CA ALA A 349 13.96 -4.46 -12.97
C ALA A 349 12.71 -5.33 -13.08
N PRO A 350 12.82 -6.62 -12.73
CA PRO A 350 11.69 -7.52 -12.78
C PRO A 350 10.63 -7.07 -11.77
N LEU A 351 9.37 -7.14 -12.18
CA LEU A 351 8.22 -6.83 -11.34
C LEU A 351 8.02 -7.93 -10.28
N ILE A 352 7.47 -7.54 -9.13
CA ILE A 352 7.22 -8.45 -8.01
C ILE A 352 5.74 -8.39 -7.70
N ALA A 353 5.03 -9.52 -7.73
CA ALA A 353 3.60 -9.58 -7.44
C ALA A 353 3.32 -10.42 -6.19
N ILE A 354 2.43 -9.93 -5.34
CA ILE A 354 1.95 -10.58 -4.11
C ILE A 354 0.43 -10.67 -4.20
N ARG A 355 -0.10 -11.81 -3.78
CA ARG A 355 -1.53 -12.05 -3.60
C ARG A 355 -1.75 -12.54 -2.18
N THR A 356 -2.73 -11.97 -1.50
CA THR A 356 -3.15 -12.39 -0.17
C THR A 356 -4.67 -12.39 -0.06
N GLN A 357 -5.19 -13.07 0.94
CA GLN A 357 -6.63 -13.18 1.21
C GLN A 357 -6.88 -12.88 2.68
N ALA A 358 -7.88 -12.06 2.95
CA ALA A 358 -8.24 -11.59 4.27
C ALA A 358 -9.75 -11.64 4.45
N VAL A 359 -10.18 -12.26 5.54
CA VAL A 359 -11.58 -12.35 5.93
C VAL A 359 -11.83 -11.32 7.03
N ALA A 360 -12.82 -10.46 6.82
CA ALA A 360 -13.29 -9.46 7.79
C ALA A 360 -13.84 -10.14 9.04
N ARG A 361 -13.39 -9.72 10.22
CA ARG A 361 -13.81 -10.32 11.50
C ARG A 361 -14.52 -9.34 12.42
N GLY A 362 -14.75 -8.11 11.99
CA GLY A 362 -15.53 -7.13 12.75
C GLY A 362 -16.90 -7.70 13.14
N VAL A 363 -17.31 -7.45 14.38
CA VAL A 363 -18.59 -7.92 14.93
C VAL A 363 -19.48 -6.71 15.13
N VAL A 364 -20.56 -6.63 14.36
CA VAL A 364 -21.71 -5.77 14.64
C VAL A 364 -22.94 -6.65 14.40
N ASP A 365 -23.78 -6.78 15.42
CA ASP A 365 -25.06 -7.50 15.40
C ASP A 365 -25.02 -8.91 14.77
N LYS A 366 -23.92 -9.65 14.95
CA LYS A 366 -23.87 -11.06 14.57
C LYS A 366 -24.75 -11.87 15.51
N THR A 367 -25.92 -12.27 15.05
CA THR A 367 -26.73 -13.28 15.71
C THR A 367 -26.08 -14.65 15.46
N PRO A 368 -25.74 -15.41 16.51
CA PRO A 368 -25.30 -16.79 16.33
C PRO A 368 -26.43 -17.56 15.65
N THR A 369 -26.14 -18.21 14.53
CA THR A 369 -27.07 -19.18 13.95
C THR A 369 -27.04 -20.41 14.85
N ASP A 370 -28.15 -20.71 15.52
CA ASP A 370 -28.34 -21.98 16.21
C ASP A 370 -28.11 -23.11 15.18
N GLN A 371 -27.07 -23.91 15.40
CA GLN A 371 -26.79 -25.12 14.63
C GLN A 371 -27.61 -26.30 15.13
#